data_AF-A0A2E6HA91-F1
#
_entry.id   AF-A0A2E6HA91-F1
#
_cell.length_a   1.000
_cell.length_b   1.000
_cell.length_c   1.000
_cell.angle_alpha   90.00
_cell.angle_beta   90.00
_cell.angle_gamma   90.00
#
_symmetry.space_group_name_H-M   'P 1'
#
loop_
_entity.id
_entity.type
_entity.pdbx_description
1 polymer ?
#
loop_
_entity_poly.entity_id
_entity_poly.type
_entity_poly.pdbx_seq_one_letter_code
_entity_poly.pdbx_strand_id
1 'polypeptide(L)'
;MKGAFRTKHFQSERFTSKFSLSLVVLCTLYSGTALAMMKLNVKCPKKFLGTVTKVEKSEAPFFSKGAIGHLSKVQVYFKNDETVRGDVDQNVTIQTLRNGPTKFQEGNQYEVEMRENYICSAKRLGQDEPESH
;
A
#
# COMPACT_ATOMS: atom_id res chain seq x y z
N MET A 1 -70.71 20.70 2.06
CA MET A 1 -71.42 20.56 0.77
C MET A 1 -70.72 21.43 -0.27
N LYS A 2 -70.52 20.90 -1.49
CA LYS A 2 -69.96 21.54 -2.72
C LYS A 2 -68.46 21.86 -2.62
N GLY A 3 -67.55 21.27 -3.40
CA GLY A 3 -67.64 20.60 -4.70
C GLY A 3 -66.99 21.49 -5.77
N ALA A 4 -65.89 21.02 -6.37
CA ALA A 4 -65.54 21.11 -7.79
C ALA A 4 -64.01 21.05 -7.99
N PHE A 5 -63.52 19.82 -8.15
CA PHE A 5 -62.30 19.50 -8.88
C PHE A 5 -62.47 20.01 -10.33
N ARG A 6 -61.53 20.83 -10.81
CA ARG A 6 -61.48 21.20 -12.23
C ARG A 6 -60.18 20.66 -12.83
N THR A 7 -60.26 19.44 -13.33
CA THR A 7 -59.27 18.86 -14.25
C THR A 7 -59.38 19.58 -15.59
N LYS A 8 -58.24 20.08 -16.10
CA LYS A 8 -58.11 20.42 -17.52
C LYS A 8 -57.22 19.37 -18.17
N HIS A 9 -57.87 18.49 -18.92
CA HIS A 9 -57.25 17.75 -20.00
C HIS A 9 -56.79 18.75 -21.07
N PHE A 10 -55.52 18.69 -21.45
CA PHE A 10 -55.05 19.20 -22.74
C PHE A 10 -54.14 18.14 -23.36
N GLN A 11 -54.69 17.45 -24.36
CA GLN A 11 -53.93 16.62 -25.30
C GLN A 11 -52.98 17.53 -26.08
N SER A 12 -51.73 17.12 -26.28
CA SER A 12 -51.04 17.41 -27.54
C SER A 12 -49.88 16.43 -27.77
N GLU A 13 -50.08 15.62 -28.82
CA GLU A 13 -49.09 15.17 -29.79
C GLU A 13 -48.01 14.13 -29.41
N ARG A 14 -48.14 12.99 -30.11
CA ARG A 14 -47.16 11.92 -30.25
C ARG A 14 -45.89 12.46 -30.92
N PHE A 15 -44.84 12.69 -30.14
CA PHE A 15 -43.49 12.79 -30.69
C PHE A 15 -42.88 11.38 -30.79
N THR A 16 -43.15 10.71 -31.91
CA THR A 16 -42.43 9.49 -32.33
C THR A 16 -41.00 9.86 -32.66
N SER A 17 -40.16 9.85 -31.64
CA SER A 17 -38.74 10.11 -31.76
C SER A 17 -38.02 8.83 -32.18
N LYS A 18 -37.87 8.65 -33.50
CA LYS A 18 -36.97 7.66 -34.10
C LYS A 18 -35.51 8.13 -33.97
N PHE A 19 -35.03 8.38 -32.75
CA PHE A 19 -33.60 8.52 -32.53
C PHE A 19 -32.97 7.13 -32.65
N SER A 20 -32.38 6.93 -33.83
CA SER A 20 -31.45 5.90 -34.23
C SER A 20 -30.87 5.10 -33.06
N LEU A 21 -31.35 3.87 -32.91
CA LEU A 21 -30.81 2.80 -32.06
C LEU A 21 -29.28 2.60 -32.22
N SER A 22 -28.68 3.16 -33.28
CA SER A 22 -27.28 2.96 -33.64
C SER A 22 -26.28 3.70 -32.73
N LEU A 23 -26.69 4.78 -32.04
CA LEU A 23 -25.75 5.56 -31.21
C LEU A 23 -25.48 4.92 -29.83
N VAL A 24 -26.38 4.06 -29.34
CA VAL A 24 -26.23 3.42 -28.01
C VAL A 24 -25.22 2.25 -28.06
N VAL A 25 -25.01 1.65 -29.24
CA VAL A 25 -24.13 0.48 -29.40
C VAL A 25 -22.63 0.85 -29.42
N LEU A 26 -22.28 2.09 -29.75
CA LEU A 26 -20.86 2.47 -29.91
C LEU A 26 -20.15 2.85 -28.60
N CYS A 27 -20.89 3.06 -27.50
CA CYS A 27 -20.28 3.46 -26.22
C CYS A 27 -19.88 2.30 -25.31
N THR A 28 -20.17 1.04 -25.65
CA THR A 28 -19.92 -0.12 -24.76
C THR A 28 -18.58 -0.82 -24.98
N LEU A 29 -17.80 -0.44 -26.00
CA LEU A 29 -16.56 -1.15 -26.37
C LEU A 29 -15.26 -0.47 -25.91
N TYR A 30 -15.34 0.66 -25.20
CA TYR A 30 -14.17 1.36 -24.67
C TYR A 30 -14.09 1.30 -23.14
N SER A 31 -14.42 0.14 -22.56
CA SER A 31 -14.13 -0.17 -21.17
C SER A 31 -12.65 -0.56 -21.06
N GLY A 32 -11.76 0.41 -21.25
CA GLY A 32 -10.35 0.24 -20.90
C GLY A 32 -10.27 -0.15 -19.42
N THR A 33 -9.68 -1.30 -19.13
CA THR A 33 -9.42 -1.74 -17.77
C THR A 33 -8.39 -0.79 -17.16
N ALA A 34 -8.87 0.30 -16.55
CA ALA A 34 -8.06 1.11 -15.68
C ALA A 34 -7.66 0.24 -14.49
N LEU A 35 -6.47 -0.33 -14.54
CA LEU A 35 -5.84 -0.96 -13.39
C LEU A 35 -5.62 0.14 -12.35
N ALA A 36 -6.57 0.28 -11.43
CA ALA A 36 -6.43 1.13 -10.28
C ALA A 36 -5.28 0.58 -9.42
N MET A 37 -4.06 1.07 -9.65
CA MET A 37 -2.97 0.87 -8.71
C MET A 37 -3.34 1.64 -7.44
N MET A 38 -3.87 0.94 -6.43
CA MET A 38 -4.01 1.50 -5.09
C MET A 38 -2.61 1.87 -4.62
N LYS A 39 -2.27 3.17 -4.68
CA LYS A 39 -1.09 3.71 -4.00
C LYS A 39 -1.40 3.65 -2.51
N LEU A 40 -1.04 2.51 -1.89
CA LEU A 40 -1.07 2.33 -0.45
C LEU A 40 -0.18 3.42 0.16
N ASN A 41 -0.80 4.55 0.53
CA ASN A 41 -0.15 5.65 1.22
C ASN A 41 0.07 5.23 2.67
N VAL A 42 0.98 4.29 2.90
CA VAL A 42 1.37 3.87 4.22
C VAL A 42 2.22 4.99 4.80
N LYS A 43 1.58 6.04 5.32
CA LYS A 43 2.29 7.08 6.08
C LYS A 43 2.92 6.41 7.30
N CYS A 44 4.22 6.28 7.30
CA CYS A 44 4.96 5.67 8.40
C CYS A 44 5.39 6.76 9.36
N PRO A 45 4.90 6.78 10.60
CA PRO A 45 5.03 7.93 11.48
C PRO A 45 6.48 8.16 11.92
N LYS A 46 7.33 7.12 11.88
CA LYS A 46 8.70 7.17 12.37
C LYS A 46 9.70 7.02 11.22
N LYS A 47 10.78 7.79 11.26
CA LYS A 47 11.92 7.73 10.34
C LYS A 47 13.20 8.01 11.11
N PHE A 48 14.21 7.17 10.93
CA PHE A 48 15.50 7.34 11.58
C PHE A 48 16.65 6.80 10.71
N LEU A 49 17.85 7.28 10.98
CA LEU A 49 19.10 6.71 10.50
C LEU A 49 19.67 5.85 11.61
N GLY A 50 20.01 4.60 11.31
CA GLY A 50 20.54 3.69 12.31
C GLY A 50 21.51 2.67 11.76
N THR A 51 22.40 2.25 12.64
CA THR A 51 23.40 1.20 12.39
C THR A 51 22.89 -0.14 12.89
N VAL A 52 22.94 -1.17 12.05
CA VAL A 52 22.57 -2.53 12.46
C VAL A 52 23.61 -3.07 13.43
N THR A 53 23.20 -3.36 14.65
CA THR A 53 24.08 -3.94 15.68
C THR A 53 24.03 -5.46 15.70
N LYS A 54 22.90 -6.06 15.33
CA LYS A 54 22.72 -7.52 15.33
C LYS A 54 21.59 -7.97 14.40
N VAL A 55 21.74 -9.12 13.75
CA VAL A 55 20.67 -9.79 13.00
C VAL A 55 20.44 -11.21 13.53
N GLU A 56 19.32 -11.43 14.23
CA GLU A 56 18.94 -12.73 14.76
C GLU A 56 17.89 -13.43 13.89
N LYS A 57 18.10 -14.72 13.65
CA LYS A 57 17.12 -15.56 12.95
C LYS A 57 16.06 -16.01 13.96
N SER A 58 14.81 -15.59 13.79
CA SER A 58 13.70 -16.15 14.57
C SER A 58 13.22 -17.42 13.88
N GLU A 59 13.46 -18.57 14.48
CA GLU A 59 12.86 -19.82 14.03
C GLU A 59 11.36 -19.79 14.31
N ALA A 60 10.54 -20.00 13.28
CA ALA A 60 9.11 -20.16 13.47
C ALA A 60 8.83 -21.52 14.16
N PRO A 61 7.80 -21.64 15.01
CA PRO A 61 7.43 -22.90 15.64
C PRO A 61 7.25 -24.02 14.61
N PHE A 62 7.73 -25.22 14.94
CA PHE A 62 7.84 -26.39 14.06
C PHE A 62 6.52 -26.82 13.39
N PHE A 63 5.37 -26.41 13.95
CA PHE A 63 4.03 -26.78 13.48
C PHE A 63 3.59 -26.08 12.18
N SER A 64 4.32 -25.08 11.68
CA SER A 64 3.99 -24.35 10.44
C SER A 64 4.62 -24.94 9.16
N LYS A 65 5.23 -26.14 9.22
CA LYS A 65 5.92 -26.76 8.08
C LYS A 65 5.00 -27.24 6.95
N GLY A 66 3.68 -27.21 7.14
CA GLY A 66 2.71 -27.82 6.21
C GLY A 66 1.92 -26.86 5.30
N ALA A 67 2.00 -25.54 5.48
CA ALA A 67 1.17 -24.62 4.70
C ALA A 67 1.91 -23.33 4.35
N ILE A 68 2.15 -23.15 3.04
CA ILE A 68 2.54 -21.90 2.37
C ILE A 68 3.98 -21.43 2.70
N GLY A 69 4.87 -21.58 1.72
CA GLY A 69 6.32 -21.45 1.89
C GLY A 69 6.82 -20.21 2.64
N HIS A 70 7.71 -20.46 3.61
CA HIS A 70 8.92 -19.66 3.85
C HIS A 70 8.76 -18.19 4.27
N LEU A 71 7.73 -17.82 5.03
CA LEU A 71 7.70 -16.53 5.76
C LEU A 71 8.57 -16.58 7.04
N SER A 72 9.84 -16.98 6.89
CA SER A 72 10.81 -16.96 7.98
C SER A 72 11.07 -15.52 8.41
N LYS A 73 10.95 -15.22 9.70
CA LYS A 73 11.19 -13.89 10.25
C LYS A 73 12.61 -13.77 10.80
N VAL A 74 13.15 -12.57 10.78
CA VAL A 74 14.41 -12.20 11.44
C VAL A 74 14.16 -10.97 12.30
N GLN A 75 14.84 -10.90 13.44
CA GLN A 75 14.90 -9.71 14.27
C GLN A 75 16.18 -8.95 13.96
N VAL A 76 16.05 -7.67 13.69
CA VAL A 76 17.15 -6.77 13.40
C VAL A 76 17.20 -5.73 14.50
N TYR A 77 18.37 -5.61 15.10
CA TYR A 77 18.64 -4.65 16.16
C TYR A 77 19.39 -3.47 15.56
N PHE A 78 18.88 -2.27 15.81
CA PHE A 78 19.48 -1.02 15.38
C PHE A 78 19.88 -0.21 16.59
N LYS A 79 21.04 0.44 16.47
CA LYS A 79 21.35 1.65 17.22
C LYS A 79 20.85 2.83 16.39
N ASN A 80 19.96 3.63 16.98
CA ASN A 80 19.50 4.88 16.39
C ASN A 80 20.63 5.91 16.47
N ASP A 81 21.11 6.34 15.31
CA ASP A 81 22.18 7.34 15.18
C ASP A 81 21.56 8.75 15.05
N GLU A 82 20.46 8.88 14.30
CA GLU A 82 19.75 10.15 14.10
C GLU A 82 18.25 9.93 13.89
N THR A 83 17.41 10.65 14.62
CA THR A 83 15.95 10.62 14.41
C THR A 83 15.52 11.71 13.44
N VAL A 84 14.94 11.31 12.30
CA VAL A 84 14.49 12.24 11.24
C VAL A 84 13.03 12.62 11.44
N ARG A 85 12.18 11.69 11.87
CA ARG A 85 10.75 11.91 12.08
C ARG A 85 10.19 11.02 13.19
N GLY A 86 9.32 11.58 14.01
CA GLY A 86 8.66 10.88 15.11
C GLY A 86 9.58 10.65 16.30
N ASP A 87 9.09 9.91 17.29
CA ASP A 87 9.84 9.55 18.48
C ASP A 87 10.40 8.12 18.33
N VAL A 88 11.73 7.98 18.36
CA VAL A 88 12.44 6.72 18.10
C VAL A 88 13.46 6.48 19.21
N ASP A 89 13.35 5.34 19.86
CA ASP A 89 14.26 4.94 20.94
C ASP A 89 15.72 4.83 20.45
N GLN A 90 16.67 4.93 21.38
CA GLN A 90 18.09 4.78 21.06
C GLN A 90 18.43 3.37 20.54
N ASN A 91 17.73 2.35 21.03
CA ASN A 91 17.87 0.97 20.59
C ASN A 91 16.52 0.51 20.03
N VAL A 92 16.50 0.11 18.77
CA VAL A 92 15.28 -0.26 18.06
C VAL A 92 15.36 -1.70 17.60
N THR A 93 14.37 -2.50 18.00
CA THR A 93 14.25 -3.89 17.53
C THR A 93 13.12 -3.98 16.52
N ILE A 94 13.44 -4.49 15.33
CA ILE A 94 12.50 -4.59 14.22
C ILE A 94 12.38 -6.03 13.77
N GLN A 95 11.15 -6.50 13.56
CA GLN A 95 10.90 -7.81 12.96
C GLN A 95 10.63 -7.66 11.46
N THR A 96 11.42 -8.35 10.63
CA THR A 96 11.27 -8.34 9.18
C THR A 96 11.34 -9.76 8.60
N LEU A 97 11.01 -9.91 7.32
CA LEU A 97 11.12 -11.17 6.62
C LEU A 97 12.58 -11.45 6.26
N ARG A 98 13.04 -12.68 6.51
CA ARG A 98 14.38 -13.16 6.12
C ARG A 98 14.63 -12.95 4.63
N ASN A 99 13.60 -13.16 3.82
CA ASN A 99 13.61 -13.00 2.36
C ASN A 99 12.86 -11.73 1.91
N GLY A 100 12.83 -10.71 2.77
CA GLY A 100 12.26 -9.41 2.43
C GLY A 100 13.10 -8.62 1.41
N PRO A 101 12.58 -7.46 0.97
CA PRO A 101 13.19 -6.63 -0.08
C PRO A 101 14.55 -6.06 0.34
N THR A 102 14.73 -5.79 1.63
CA THR A 102 15.99 -5.28 2.19
C THR A 102 16.70 -6.38 2.96
N LYS A 103 17.98 -6.62 2.63
CA LYS A 103 18.86 -7.52 3.37
C LYS A 103 19.70 -6.69 4.34
N PHE A 104 19.43 -6.83 5.63
CA PHE A 104 20.18 -6.16 6.69
C PHE A 104 21.49 -6.89 6.96
N GLN A 105 22.54 -6.11 7.18
CA GLN A 105 23.89 -6.57 7.46
C GLN A 105 24.45 -5.79 8.64
N GLU A 106 25.04 -6.49 9.60
CA GLU A 106 25.64 -5.89 10.79
C GLU A 106 26.73 -4.88 10.43
N GLY A 107 26.81 -3.78 11.19
CA GLY A 107 27.74 -2.68 10.98
C GLY A 107 27.34 -1.68 9.90
N ASN A 108 26.36 -1.98 9.05
CA ASN A 108 25.91 -1.05 8.01
C ASN A 108 24.84 -0.07 8.52
N GLN A 109 24.84 1.12 7.92
CA GLN A 109 23.86 2.17 8.17
C GLN A 109 22.69 2.12 7.19
N TYR A 110 21.49 2.40 7.71
CA TYR A 110 20.26 2.42 6.94
C TYR A 110 19.41 3.62 7.34
N GLU A 111 18.75 4.21 6.34
CA GLU A 111 17.57 5.04 6.55
C GLU A 111 16.35 4.13 6.62
N VAL A 112 15.62 4.16 7.74
CA VAL A 112 14.48 3.27 8.00
C VAL A 112 13.24 4.09 8.28
N GLU A 113 12.16 3.81 7.54
CA GLU A 113 10.82 4.29 7.85
C GLU A 113 9.98 3.15 8.44
N MET A 114 9.34 3.42 9.58
CA MET A 114 8.64 2.38 10.35
C MET A 114 7.34 2.88 10.96
N ARG A 115 6.51 1.89 11.30
CA ARG A 115 5.33 2.05 12.14
C ARG A 115 5.40 0.98 13.22
N GLU A 116 5.43 1.40 14.48
CA GLU A 116 5.64 0.48 15.61
C GLU A 116 6.89 -0.36 15.38
N ASN A 117 6.78 -1.68 15.24
CA ASN A 117 7.94 -2.58 15.03
C ASN A 117 8.06 -3.10 13.59
N TYR A 118 7.34 -2.49 12.64
CA TYR A 118 7.29 -2.90 11.24
C TYR A 118 7.96 -1.88 10.32
N ILE A 119 8.78 -2.37 9.39
CA ILE A 119 9.39 -1.55 8.34
C ILE A 119 8.40 -1.30 7.23
N CYS A 120 8.35 -0.04 6.81
CA CYS A 120 7.69 0.40 5.60
C CYS A 120 8.68 0.48 4.43
N SER A 121 9.84 1.08 4.69
CA SER A 121 10.95 1.15 3.74
C SER A 121 12.28 1.19 4.49
N ALA A 122 13.32 0.62 3.87
CA ALA A 122 14.68 0.69 4.38
C ALA A 122 15.66 0.82 3.22
N LYS A 123 16.46 1.89 3.21
CA LYS A 123 17.50 2.17 2.22
C LYS A 123 18.86 2.10 2.90
N ARG A 124 19.79 1.31 2.36
CA ARG A 124 21.17 1.28 2.85
C ARG A 124 21.87 2.57 2.44
N LEU A 125 22.59 3.18 3.37
CA LEU A 125 23.42 4.36 3.09
C LEU A 125 24.81 3.91 2.62
N GLY A 126 25.38 4.61 1.63
CA GLY A 126 26.73 4.33 1.12
C GLY A 126 26.84 3.17 0.11
N GLN A 127 25.72 2.68 -0.44
CA GLN A 127 25.76 1.99 -1.74
C GLN A 127 25.25 2.97 -2.78
N ASP A 128 26.15 3.42 -3.66
CA ASP A 128 25.77 3.99 -4.94
C ASP A 128 24.80 3.00 -5.61
N GLU A 129 23.64 3.51 -6.06
CA GLU A 129 22.64 2.70 -6.75
C GLU A 129 23.31 1.93 -7.90
N PRO A 130 23.02 0.63 -8.10
CA PRO A 130 23.35 0.01 -9.37
C PRO A 130 22.51 0.72 -10.44
N GLU A 131 23.18 1.44 -11.35
CA GLU A 131 22.60 1.94 -12.60
C GLU A 131 21.76 0.83 -13.24
N SER A 132 20.46 1.06 -13.35
CA SER A 132 19.58 0.21 -14.13
C SER A 132 19.85 0.47 -15.62
N HIS A 133 20.53 -0.47 -16.28
CA HIS A 133 20.55 -0.58 -17.74
C HIS A 133 19.40 -1.45 -18.25
#